data_AF-A0A2X4UNG9-F1
#
_entry.id   AF-A0A2X4UNG9-F1
#
_cell.length_a   1.000
_cell.length_b   1.000
_cell.length_c   1.000
_cell.angle_alpha   90.00
_cell.angle_beta   90.00
_cell.angle_gamma   90.00
#
_symmetry.space_group_name_H-M   'P 1'
#
loop_
_entity.id
_entity.type
_entity.pdbx_description
1 polymer ?
#
loop_
_entity_poly.entity_id
_entity_poly.type
_entity_poly.pdbx_seq_one_letter_code
_entity_poly.pdbx_strand_id
1 'polypeptide(L)' 'MSHNLAELPPQEREKIDVDLHASGIAYKERYGMPFSYRDIEAVIPKELQAYFKERVEFFRTNPYRLGKLPYSPNEK' A
#
# COMPACT_ATOMS: atom_id res chain seq x y z
N MET A 1 -20.88 14.60 7.59
CA MET A 1 -21.01 13.64 6.48
C MET A 1 -20.25 12.40 6.86
N SER A 2 -20.94 11.28 7.08
CA SER A 2 -20.31 9.99 7.41
C SER A 2 -19.67 9.41 6.15
N HIS A 3 -18.34 9.34 6.11
CA HIS A 3 -17.61 8.67 5.02
C HIS A 3 -17.42 7.20 5.41
N ASN A 4 -18.51 6.43 5.35
CA ASN A 4 -18.47 5.04 5.75
C ASN A 4 -17.95 4.17 4.60
N LEU A 5 -16.73 3.67 4.75
CA LEU A 5 -16.11 2.74 3.79
C LEU A 5 -16.94 1.45 3.64
N ALA A 6 -17.72 1.09 4.67
CA ALA A 6 -18.62 -0.05 4.65
C ALA A 6 -19.97 0.22 3.96
N GLU A 7 -20.20 1.40 3.39
CA GLU A 7 -21.37 1.66 2.52
C GLU A 7 -20.96 1.72 1.04
N LEU A 8 -19.65 1.70 0.75
CA LEU A 8 -19.14 1.75 -0.62
C LEU A 8 -19.40 0.45 -1.38
N PRO A 9 -19.59 0.54 -2.71
CA PRO A 9 -19.70 -0.62 -3.57
C PRO A 9 -18.40 -1.47 -3.53
N PRO A 10 -18.52 -2.79 -3.78
CA PRO A 10 -17.39 -3.71 -3.66
C PRO A 10 -16.20 -3.33 -4.56
N GLN A 11 -16.45 -2.78 -5.75
CA GLN A 11 -15.37 -2.36 -6.66
C GLN A 11 -14.54 -1.19 -6.11
N GLU A 12 -15.18 -0.25 -5.41
CA GLU A 12 -14.46 0.87 -4.79
C GLU A 12 -13.67 0.41 -3.57
N ARG A 13 -14.23 -0.54 -2.80
CA ARG A 13 -13.50 -1.15 -1.68
C ARG A 13 -12.25 -1.88 -2.14
N GLU A 14 -12.33 -2.65 -3.22
CA GLU A 14 -11.16 -3.36 -3.77
C GLU A 14 -10.08 -2.38 -4.23
N LYS A 15 -10.45 -1.24 -4.85
CA LYS A 15 -9.47 -0.20 -5.20
C LYS A 15 -8.78 0.38 -3.96
N ILE A 16 -9.53 0.64 -2.89
CA ILE A 16 -9.00 1.14 -1.63
C ILE A 16 -8.06 0.11 -0.98
N ASP A 17 -8.39 -1.17 -1.05
CA ASP A 17 -7.56 -2.26 -0.53
C ASP A 17 -6.24 -2.39 -1.31
N VAL A 18 -6.30 -2.29 -2.64
CA VAL A 18 -5.10 -2.25 -3.50
C VAL A 18 -4.22 -1.04 -3.19
N ASP A 19 -4.82 0.12 -2.94
CA ASP A 19 -4.10 1.32 -2.51
C ASP A 19 -3.42 1.13 -1.16
N LEU A 20 -4.09 0.46 -0.22
CA LEU A 20 -3.54 0.13 1.08
C LEU A 20 -2.30 -0.76 0.91
N HIS A 21 -2.38 -1.81 0.09
CA HIS A 21 -1.24 -2.66 -0.22
C HIS A 21 -0.08 -1.90 -0.87
N ALA A 22 -0.36 -1.03 -1.84
CA ALA A 22 0.65 -0.22 -2.51
C ALA A 22 1.35 0.75 -1.54
N SER A 23 0.58 1.41 -0.67
CA SER A 23 1.13 2.31 0.37
C SER A 23 1.99 1.55 1.39
N GLY A 24 1.60 0.31 1.73
CA GLY A 24 2.34 -0.56 2.63
C GLY A 24 3.71 -0.97 2.07
N ILE A 25 3.84 -1.16 0.75
CA ILE A 25 5.12 -1.43 0.09
C ILE A 25 6.03 -0.21 0.20
N ALA A 26 5.54 0.97 -0.19
CA ALA A 26 6.34 2.19 -0.11
C ALA A 26 6.79 2.49 1.32
N TYR A 27 5.94 2.20 2.31
CA TYR A 27 6.31 2.25 3.73
C TYR A 27 7.43 1.25 4.03
N LYS A 28 7.21 -0.05 3.82
CA LYS A 28 8.21 -1.08 4.15
C LYS A 28 9.56 -0.85 3.46
N GLU A 29 9.54 -0.49 2.18
CA GLU A 29 10.72 -0.13 1.38
C GLU A 29 11.48 1.06 1.98
N ARG A 30 10.76 2.08 2.50
CA ARG A 30 11.34 3.26 3.13
C ARG A 30 11.97 3.01 4.49
N TYR A 31 11.34 2.15 5.29
CA TYR A 31 11.80 1.81 6.64
C TYR A 31 12.80 0.63 6.64
N GLY A 32 13.14 0.08 5.47
CA GLY A 32 14.03 -1.07 5.35
C GLY A 32 13.45 -2.36 5.93
N MET A 33 12.12 -2.45 6.07
CA MET A 33 11.44 -3.65 6.51
C MET A 33 11.43 -4.69 5.38
N PRO A 34 11.67 -5.98 5.67
CA PRO A 34 11.56 -7.02 4.66
C PRO A 34 10.12 -7.14 4.17
N PHE A 35 9.94 -7.20 2.85
CA PHE A 35 8.65 -7.46 2.22
C PHE A 35 8.84 -8.33 0.98
N SER A 36 7.79 -9.08 0.60
CA SER A 36 7.78 -9.93 -0.58
C SER A 36 6.77 -9.38 -1.58
N TYR A 37 7.26 -8.90 -2.72
CA TYR A 37 6.41 -8.33 -3.77
C TYR A 37 5.51 -9.40 -4.42
N ARG A 38 6.04 -10.62 -4.57
CA ARG A 38 5.33 -11.75 -5.18
C ARG A 38 4.10 -12.17 -4.37
N ASP A 39 4.23 -12.17 -3.04
CA ASP A 39 3.13 -12.56 -2.17
C ASP A 39 1.99 -11.55 -2.24
N ILE A 40 2.32 -10.26 -2.42
CA ILE A 40 1.33 -9.19 -2.58
C ILE A 40 0.67 -9.24 -3.95
N GLU A 41 1.44 -9.46 -5.03
CA GLU A 41 0.89 -9.64 -6.38
C GLU A 41 -0.04 -10.85 -6.50
N ALA A 42 0.18 -11.90 -5.70
CA ALA A 42 -0.67 -13.09 -5.67
C ALA A 42 -2.02 -12.86 -4.97
N VAL A 43 -2.08 -11.90 -4.03
CA VAL A 43 -3.32 -11.53 -3.31
C VAL A 43 -4.19 -10.62 -4.16
N ILE A 44 -3.59 -9.77 -5.01
CA ILE A 44 -4.33 -8.77 -5.79
C ILE A 44 -4.99 -9.41 -7.02
N PRO A 45 -6.30 -9.14 -7.26
CA PRO A 45 -6.99 -9.57 -8.48
C PRO A 45 -6.28 -9.09 -9.76
N LYS A 46 -6.22 -9.95 -10.79
CA LYS A 46 -5.50 -9.65 -12.05
C LYS A 46 -5.96 -8.36 -12.72
N GLU A 47 -7.24 -8.03 -12.61
CA GLU A 47 -7.83 -6.82 -13.19
C GLU A 47 -7.29 -5.53 -12.55
N LEU A 48 -6.90 -5.60 -11.28
CA LEU A 48 -6.37 -4.46 -10.51
C LEU A 48 -4.85 -4.44 -10.45
N GLN A 49 -4.15 -5.41 -11.04
CA GLN A 49 -2.67 -5.42 -11.07
C GLN A 49 -2.09 -4.21 -11.81
N ALA A 50 -2.74 -3.76 -12.89
CA ALA A 50 -2.33 -2.56 -13.61
C ALA A 50 -2.45 -1.31 -12.71
N TYR A 51 -3.57 -1.19 -12.00
CA TYR A 51 -3.80 -0.12 -11.04
C TYR A 51 -2.80 -0.15 -9.89
N PHE A 52 -2.53 -1.33 -9.33
CA PHE A 52 -1.55 -1.51 -8.27
C PHE A 52 -0.15 -1.00 -8.64
N LYS A 53 0.32 -1.29 -9.86
CA LYS A 53 1.64 -0.83 -10.33
C LYS A 53 1.73 0.69 -10.39
N GLU A 54 0.71 1.33 -10.96
CA GLU A 54 0.61 2.79 -11.01
C GLU A 54 0.62 3.41 -9.60
N ARG A 55 -0.08 2.79 -8.65
CA ARG A 55 -0.15 3.28 -7.27
C ARG A 55 1.16 3.07 -6.52
N VAL A 56 1.86 1.96 -6.73
CA VAL A 56 3.21 1.74 -6.18
C VAL A 56 4.17 2.81 -6.70
N GLU A 57 4.16 3.12 -7.99
CA GLU A 57 4.97 4.21 -8.56
C GLU A 57 4.60 5.57 -7.99
N PHE A 58 3.30 5.86 -7.83
CA PHE A 58 2.82 7.08 -7.19
C PHE A 58 3.38 7.23 -5.76
N PHE A 59 3.29 6.18 -4.93
CA PHE A 59 3.81 6.23 -3.55
C PHE A 59 5.33 6.31 -3.49
N ARG A 60 6.05 5.69 -4.44
CA ARG A 60 7.51 5.84 -4.59
C ARG A 60 7.96 7.22 -5.03
N THR A 61 7.10 7.95 -5.76
CA THR A 61 7.36 9.32 -6.24
C THR A 61 7.09 10.37 -5.17
N ASN A 62 6.34 10.02 -4.11
CA ASN A 62 6.02 10.90 -3.00
C ASN A 62 6.82 10.68 -1.68
N PRO A 63 8.13 10.32 -1.69
CA PRO A 63 8.85 9.94 -0.48
C PRO A 63 9.27 11.14 0.39
N TYR A 64 9.11 12.36 -0.12
CA TYR A 64 9.70 13.59 0.44
C TYR A 64 8.82 14.32 1.47
N ARG A 65 7.57 13.89 1.71
CA ARG A 65 6.67 14.59 2.67
C ARG A 65 6.63 13.99 4.07
N LEU A 66 7.17 12.80 4.28
CA LEU A 66 7.09 12.08 5.54
C LEU A 66 8.47 12.05 6.21
N GLY A 67 8.57 11.91 7.53
CA GLY A 67 9.85 11.75 8.24
C GLY A 67 10.36 10.30 8.21
N LYS A 68 11.68 10.07 8.15
CA LYS A 68 12.24 8.71 8.29
C LYS A 68 12.42 8.44 9.79
N LEU A 69 11.70 7.45 10.33
CA LEU A 69 11.98 6.92 11.66
C LEU A 69 12.91 5.70 11.47
N PRO A 70 13.98 5.53 12.26
CA PRO A 70 14.75 4.29 12.23
C PRO A 70 13.84 3.13 12.64
N TYR A 71 13.80 2.07 11.82
CA TYR A 71 13.12 0.84 12.19
C TYR A 71 14.03 0.01 13.09
N SER A 72 13.68 -0.06 14.37
CA SER A 72 14.29 -0.97 15.34
C SER A 72 13.30 -2.13 15.57
N PRO A 73 13.54 -3.34 15.03
CA PRO A 73 12.62 -4.48 15.16
C PRO A 73 12.34 -4.91 16.61
N ASN A 74 13.14 -4.43 17.57
CA ASN A 74 13.24 -4.97 18.93
C ASN A 74 13.30 -3.90 20.04
N GLU A 75 12.75 -2.70 19.87
CA GLU A 75 12.49 -1.84 21.04
C GLU A 75 11.22 -2.36 21.74
N LYS A 76 11.43 -3.20 22.76
CA LYS A 76 10.40 -3.65 23.69
C LYS A 76 10.04 -2.53 24.67
#